data_AF-A0A4R9VKG0-F1
#
_entry.id   AF-A0A4R9VKG0-F1
#
_cell.length_a   1.000
_cell.length_b   1.000
_cell.length_c   1.000
_cell.angle_alpha   90.00
_cell.angle_beta   90.00
_cell.angle_gamma   90.00
#
_symmetry.space_group_name_H-M   'P 1'
#
loop_
_entity.id
_entity.type
_entity.pdbx_description
1 polymer ?
#
loop_
_entity_poly.entity_id
_entity_poly.type
_entity_poly.pdbx_seq_one_letter_code
_entity_poly.pdbx_strand_id
1 'polypeptide(L)'
;MRPASAIIRLPVCPPTVTLLTDKGPYADLMRYGQAKSGGEIMNVSILGGFAYADTAKNGLCIIVTARSDRAVAEAVAQDIAEYAWSDYRRYDPHLTPLDEAVAKAVAAGEDPSLPAVILA
;
A
#
# COMPACT_ATOMS: atom_id res chain seq x y z
N MET A 1 -14.79 -16.23 -22.34
CA MET A 1 -14.11 -16.09 -21.02
C MET A 1 -15.16 -15.77 -19.96
N ARG A 2 -15.02 -16.26 -18.73
CA ARG A 2 -15.93 -15.97 -17.59
C ARG A 2 -15.08 -15.60 -16.36
N PRO A 3 -14.61 -14.34 -16.27
CA PRO A 3 -13.74 -13.93 -15.18
C PRO A 3 -14.42 -14.08 -13.82
N ALA A 4 -13.65 -14.47 -12.82
CA ALA A 4 -14.11 -14.61 -11.45
C ALA A 4 -13.14 -13.91 -10.49
N SER A 5 -13.68 -13.13 -9.55
CA SER A 5 -12.87 -12.34 -8.62
C SER A 5 -13.03 -12.81 -7.18
N ALA A 6 -11.94 -12.70 -6.43
CA ALA A 6 -11.86 -12.86 -4.99
C ALA A 6 -11.41 -11.53 -4.37
N ILE A 7 -11.93 -11.23 -3.18
CA ILE A 7 -11.61 -9.99 -2.45
C ILE A 7 -11.32 -10.36 -1.00
N ILE A 8 -10.17 -9.92 -0.49
CA ILE A 8 -9.80 -10.03 0.92
C ILE A 8 -9.47 -8.64 1.44
N ARG A 9 -10.14 -8.23 2.51
CA ARG A 9 -9.86 -6.99 3.22
C ARG A 9 -9.16 -7.33 4.54
N LEU A 10 -7.98 -6.78 4.72
CA LEU A 10 -7.21 -6.94 5.95
C LEU A 10 -7.64 -5.90 6.99
N PRO A 11 -7.54 -6.21 8.29
CA PRO A 11 -7.75 -5.25 9.37
C PRO A 11 -6.51 -4.35 9.56
N VAL A 12 -6.01 -3.77 8.47
CA VAL A 12 -4.82 -2.89 8.43
C VAL A 12 -5.22 -1.58 7.76
N CYS A 13 -5.09 -0.46 8.46
CA CYS A 13 -5.29 0.88 7.91
C CYS A 13 -3.93 1.60 7.82
N PRO A 14 -3.15 1.36 6.76
CA PRO A 14 -1.80 1.93 6.64
C PRO A 14 -1.88 3.45 6.48
N PRO A 15 -1.06 4.23 7.21
CA PRO A 15 -0.94 5.67 7.00
C PRO A 15 -0.51 5.98 5.56
N THR A 16 -1.11 7.00 4.95
CA THR A 16 -0.93 7.31 3.52
C THR A 16 0.54 7.56 3.13
N VAL A 17 1.35 8.08 4.05
CA VAL A 17 2.80 8.31 3.88
C VAL A 17 3.62 7.03 3.69
N THR A 18 3.06 5.86 4.01
CA THR A 18 3.71 4.55 3.86
C THR A 18 3.23 3.78 2.61
N LEU A 19 2.32 4.38 1.83
CA LEU A 19 1.69 3.78 0.65
C LEU A 19 2.37 4.16 -0.68
N LEU A 20 3.65 4.55 -0.65
CA LEU A 20 4.42 4.80 -1.87
C LEU A 20 4.61 3.50 -2.66
N THR A 21 4.40 3.55 -3.97
CA THR A 21 4.52 2.39 -4.86
C THR A 21 5.93 2.22 -5.45
N ASP A 22 6.80 3.22 -5.29
CA ASP A 22 8.21 3.17 -5.72
C ASP A 22 9.07 2.37 -4.73
N LYS A 23 8.93 2.67 -3.42
CA LYS A 23 9.73 2.09 -2.33
C LYS A 23 8.91 1.85 -1.07
N GLY A 24 9.44 1.02 -0.18
CA GLY A 24 8.83 0.73 1.11
C GLY A 24 7.86 -0.47 1.07
N PRO A 25 7.13 -0.72 2.17
CA PRO A 25 6.34 -1.95 2.35
C PRO A 25 5.24 -2.10 1.30
N TYR A 26 4.61 -0.99 0.89
CA TYR A 26 3.57 -1.03 -0.14
C TYR A 26 4.13 -1.37 -1.53
N ALA A 27 5.29 -0.82 -1.90
CA ALA A 27 5.97 -1.16 -3.14
C ALA A 27 6.38 -2.64 -3.20
N ASP A 28 6.86 -3.20 -2.08
CA ASP A 28 7.20 -4.63 -1.97
C ASP A 28 5.95 -5.50 -2.16
N LEU A 29 4.85 -5.16 -1.48
CA LEU A 29 3.58 -5.86 -1.62
C LEU A 29 3.01 -5.76 -3.04
N MET A 30 3.11 -4.59 -3.66
CA MET A 30 2.72 -4.37 -5.06
C MET A 30 3.52 -5.26 -6.01
N ARG A 31 4.86 -5.30 -5.88
CA ARG A 31 5.72 -6.19 -6.69
C ARG A 31 5.38 -7.66 -6.46
N TYR A 32 5.20 -8.07 -5.20
CA TYR A 32 4.82 -9.44 -4.85
C TYR A 32 3.51 -9.85 -5.52
N GLY A 33 2.47 -9.01 -5.41
CA GLY A 33 1.17 -9.28 -6.02
C GLY A 33 1.20 -9.25 -7.55
N GLN A 34 1.90 -8.28 -8.16
CA GLN A 34 2.00 -8.20 -9.63
C GLN A 34 2.74 -9.39 -10.24
N ALA A 35 3.72 -9.97 -9.53
CA ALA A 35 4.41 -11.17 -9.98
C ALA A 35 3.48 -12.41 -10.07
N LYS A 36 2.31 -12.37 -9.44
CA LYS A 36 1.27 -13.42 -9.51
C LYS A 36 0.31 -13.23 -10.69
N SER A 37 0.38 -12.11 -11.40
CA SER A 37 -0.41 -11.84 -12.60
C SER A 37 0.14 -12.62 -13.80
N GLY A 38 -0.74 -13.07 -14.70
CA GLY A 38 -0.40 -13.86 -15.88
C GLY A 38 -1.03 -15.25 -15.86
N GLY A 39 -1.01 -15.93 -17.01
CA GLY A 39 -1.67 -17.23 -17.17
C GLY A 39 -3.16 -17.15 -16.82
N GLU A 40 -3.59 -17.91 -15.81
CA GLU A 40 -4.96 -17.94 -15.32
C GLU A 40 -5.36 -16.69 -14.52
N ILE A 41 -4.40 -15.95 -13.94
CA ILE A 41 -4.66 -14.69 -13.24
C ILE A 41 -4.66 -13.54 -14.24
N MET A 42 -5.81 -12.91 -14.41
CA MET A 42 -5.99 -11.76 -15.30
C MET A 42 -5.48 -10.47 -14.67
N ASN A 43 -5.75 -10.28 -13.37
CA ASN A 43 -5.46 -9.02 -12.68
C ASN A 43 -5.27 -9.24 -11.18
N VAL A 44 -4.33 -8.49 -10.61
CA VAL A 44 -4.17 -8.29 -9.17
C VAL A 44 -4.21 -6.79 -8.89
N SER A 45 -5.11 -6.37 -7.99
CA SER A 45 -5.20 -4.99 -7.52
C SER A 45 -5.07 -4.96 -6.01
N ILE A 46 -4.17 -4.11 -5.51
CA ILE A 46 -3.95 -3.90 -4.08
C ILE A 46 -4.33 -2.45 -3.81
N LEU A 47 -5.20 -2.25 -2.83
CA LEU A 47 -5.77 -0.96 -2.47
C LEU A 47 -5.37 -0.66 -1.02
N GLY A 48 -4.54 0.35 -0.80
CA GLY A 48 -4.12 0.78 0.54
C GLY A 48 -5.27 1.26 1.45
N GLY A 49 -6.42 1.59 0.86
CA GLY A 49 -7.58 2.13 1.58
C GLY A 49 -7.44 3.63 1.89
N PHE A 50 -8.44 4.19 2.56
CA PHE A 50 -8.44 5.59 2.98
C PHE A 50 -9.07 5.69 4.37
N ALA A 51 -8.24 5.65 5.42
CA ALA A 51 -8.70 5.56 6.81
C ALA A 51 -9.64 6.73 7.20
N TYR A 52 -9.45 7.91 6.62
CA TYR A 52 -10.25 9.10 6.89
C TYR A 52 -11.66 9.08 6.25
N ALA A 53 -12.02 8.03 5.51
CA ALA A 53 -13.33 7.91 4.87
C ALA A 53 -14.50 7.66 5.85
N ASP A 54 -14.22 7.34 7.11
CA ASP A 54 -15.21 6.96 8.14
C ASP A 54 -16.25 5.93 7.66
N THR A 55 -15.76 4.77 7.22
CA THR A 55 -16.60 3.69 6.67
C THR A 55 -16.19 2.34 7.22
N ALA A 56 -17.18 1.47 7.41
CA ALA A 56 -16.99 0.07 7.77
C ALA A 56 -16.19 -0.75 6.72
N LYS A 57 -15.90 -0.16 5.54
CA LYS A 57 -15.12 -0.80 4.47
C LYS A 57 -13.64 -0.43 4.48
N ASN A 58 -13.15 0.26 5.53
CA ASN A 58 -11.74 0.63 5.67
C ASN A 58 -10.81 -0.60 5.80
N GLY A 59 -9.63 -0.49 5.19
CA GLY A 59 -8.56 -1.48 5.30
C GLY A 59 -7.83 -1.72 3.97
N LEU A 60 -6.58 -2.19 4.06
CA LEU A 60 -5.81 -2.72 2.95
C LEU A 60 -6.58 -3.86 2.30
N CYS A 61 -6.79 -3.79 0.99
CA CYS A 61 -7.67 -4.70 0.28
C CYS A 61 -6.96 -5.30 -0.94
N ILE A 62 -7.08 -6.62 -1.11
CA ILE A 62 -6.52 -7.37 -2.23
C ILE A 62 -7.68 -7.89 -3.06
N ILE A 63 -7.64 -7.60 -4.35
CA ILE A 63 -8.60 -8.05 -5.34
C ILE A 63 -7.84 -8.83 -6.40
N VAL A 64 -8.18 -10.11 -6.56
CA VAL A 64 -7.59 -10.97 -7.59
C VAL A 64 -8.70 -11.42 -8.53
N THR A 65 -8.45 -11.34 -9.83
CA THR A 65 -9.38 -11.78 -10.87
C THR A 65 -8.73 -12.85 -11.72
N ALA A 66 -9.29 -14.05 -11.73
CA ALA A 66 -8.93 -15.15 -12.62
C ALA A 66 -9.78 -15.14 -13.90
N ARG A 67 -9.33 -15.83 -14.95
CA ARG A 67 -10.03 -15.89 -16.24
C ARG A 67 -11.27 -16.79 -16.23
N SER A 68 -11.27 -17.81 -15.38
CA SER A 68 -12.30 -18.85 -15.34
C SER A 68 -12.58 -19.43 -13.95
N ASP A 69 -11.58 -19.52 -13.07
CA ASP A 69 -11.72 -20.23 -11.79
C ASP A 69 -11.62 -19.32 -10.56
N ARG A 70 -12.73 -19.23 -9.81
CA ARG A 70 -12.79 -18.46 -8.56
C ARG A 70 -11.85 -19.00 -7.49
N ALA A 71 -11.69 -20.32 -7.38
CA ALA A 71 -10.84 -20.93 -6.35
C ALA A 71 -9.36 -20.55 -6.55
N VAL A 72 -8.93 -20.44 -7.81
CA VAL A 72 -7.59 -19.95 -8.15
C VAL A 72 -7.41 -18.49 -7.75
N ALA A 73 -8.42 -17.64 -7.98
CA ALA A 73 -8.38 -16.24 -7.52
C ALA A 73 -8.34 -16.14 -5.99
N GLU A 74 -9.12 -16.96 -5.27
CA GLU A 74 -9.15 -17.00 -3.81
C GLU A 74 -7.81 -17.44 -3.22
N ALA A 75 -7.19 -18.49 -3.77
CA ALA A 75 -5.89 -18.97 -3.33
C ALA A 75 -4.79 -17.90 -3.48
N VAL A 76 -4.75 -17.21 -4.62
CA VAL A 76 -3.79 -16.12 -4.84
C VAL A 76 -4.09 -14.90 -3.97
N ALA A 77 -5.36 -14.55 -3.76
CA ALA A 77 -5.72 -13.46 -2.86
C ALA A 77 -5.30 -13.76 -1.42
N GLN A 78 -5.47 -15.00 -0.96
CA GLN A 78 -5.08 -15.45 0.37
C GLN A 78 -3.56 -15.40 0.56
N ASP A 79 -2.78 -15.90 -0.40
CA ASP A 79 -1.31 -15.83 -0.38
C ASP A 79 -0.79 -14.39 -0.25
N ILE A 80 -1.32 -13.46 -1.06
CA ILE A 80 -0.93 -12.06 -0.99
C ILE A 80 -1.40 -11.43 0.35
N ALA A 81 -2.56 -11.82 0.87
CA ALA A 81 -3.08 -11.31 2.14
C ALA A 81 -2.24 -11.78 3.33
N GLU A 82 -1.81 -13.04 3.34
CA GLU A 82 -0.91 -13.58 4.36
C GLU A 82 0.46 -12.89 4.31
N TYR A 83 1.01 -12.68 3.11
CA TYR A 83 2.23 -11.90 2.93
C TYR A 83 2.08 -10.49 3.50
N ALA A 84 0.99 -9.78 3.16
CA ALA A 84 0.70 -8.44 3.66
C ALA A 84 0.52 -8.40 5.20
N TRP A 85 -0.14 -9.41 5.78
CA TRP A 85 -0.40 -9.48 7.22
C TRP A 85 0.87 -9.80 8.01
N SER A 86 1.74 -10.68 7.50
CA SER A 86 2.96 -11.10 8.18
C SER A 86 3.92 -9.93 8.49
N ASP A 87 3.83 -8.86 7.70
CA ASP A 87 4.78 -7.74 7.71
C ASP A 87 4.09 -6.38 7.91
N TYR A 88 2.84 -6.38 8.39
CA TYR A 88 1.99 -5.18 8.44
C TYR A 88 2.52 -4.07 9.37
N ARG A 89 3.42 -4.39 10.30
CA ARG A 89 4.05 -3.40 11.20
C ARG A 89 5.02 -2.47 10.48
N ARG A 90 5.51 -2.83 9.29
CA ARG A 90 6.34 -1.90 8.47
C ARG A 90 5.59 -0.66 7.99
N TYR A 91 4.27 -0.66 8.06
CA TYR A 91 3.45 0.52 7.78
C TYR A 91 3.42 1.52 8.94
N ASP A 92 4.04 1.22 10.09
CA ASP A 92 4.20 2.21 11.17
C ASP A 92 5.19 3.31 10.72
N PRO A 93 4.75 4.57 10.60
CA PRO A 93 5.57 5.64 10.05
C PRO A 93 6.58 6.14 11.08
N HIS A 94 7.81 6.32 10.64
CA HIS A 94 8.86 6.99 11.40
C HIS A 94 9.07 8.38 10.80
N LEU A 95 8.43 9.38 11.42
CA LEU A 95 8.37 10.74 10.89
C LEU A 95 9.52 11.61 11.44
N THR A 96 9.83 12.68 10.71
CA THR A 96 10.80 13.68 11.18
C THR A 96 10.26 14.36 12.45
N PRO A 97 11.06 14.47 13.52
CA PRO A 97 10.68 15.24 14.71
C PRO A 97 10.32 16.69 14.39
N LEU A 98 9.42 17.29 15.17
CA LEU A 98 8.90 18.63 14.90
C LEU A 98 10.00 19.70 14.95
N ASP A 99 10.88 19.62 15.95
CA ASP A 99 12.03 20.52 16.12
C ASP A 99 12.99 20.46 14.93
N GLU A 100 13.29 19.25 14.43
CA GLU A 100 14.07 19.09 13.20
C GLU A 100 13.37 19.67 11.96
N ALA A 101 12.06 19.45 11.83
CA ALA A 101 11.28 19.98 10.72
C ALA A 101 11.29 21.52 10.70
N VAL A 102 11.12 22.15 11.87
CA VAL A 102 11.19 23.60 12.03
C VAL A 102 12.60 24.11 11.71
N ALA A 103 13.64 23.47 12.23
CA ALA A 103 15.02 23.88 11.96
C ALA A 103 15.34 23.85 10.45
N LYS A 104 14.87 22.82 9.73
CA LYS A 104 15.01 22.73 8.26
C LYS A 104 14.29 23.86 7.54
N ALA A 105 13.08 24.21 7.97
CA ALA A 105 12.30 25.30 7.38
C ALA A 105 12.96 26.67 7.60
N VAL A 106 13.47 26.94 8.81
CA VAL A 106 14.19 28.19 9.13
C VAL A 106 15.45 28.31 8.28
N ALA A 107 16.28 27.27 8.23
CA ALA A 107 17.52 27.28 7.45
C ALA A 107 17.25 27.57 5.96
N ALA A 108 16.26 26.92 5.36
CA ALA A 108 15.89 27.17 3.96
C ALA A 108 15.29 28.58 3.72
N GLY A 109 14.71 29.20 4.74
CA GLY A 109 14.22 30.59 4.68
C GLY A 109 15.34 31.63 4.82
N GLU A 110 16.40 31.33 5.56
CA GLU A 110 17.54 32.22 5.78
C GLU A 110 18.61 32.14 4.68
N ASP A 111 18.79 30.95 4.08
CA ASP A 111 19.79 30.70 3.03
C ASP A 111 19.13 30.20 1.72
N PRO A 112 18.94 31.09 0.72
CA PRO A 112 18.36 30.74 -0.57
C PRO A 112 19.17 29.75 -1.40
N SER A 113 20.42 29.43 -1.01
CA SER A 113 21.23 28.42 -1.69
C SER A 113 20.85 26.99 -1.29
N LEU A 114 20.13 26.82 -0.18
CA LEU A 114 19.63 25.52 0.26
C LEU A 114 18.41 25.08 -0.57
N PRO A 115 18.18 23.75 -0.72
CA PRO A 115 16.98 23.25 -1.38
C PRO A 115 15.71 23.72 -0.68
N ALA A 116 14.68 24.07 -1.48
CA ALA A 116 13.36 24.35 -0.95
C ALA A 116 12.79 23.13 -0.21
N VAL A 117 12.17 23.37 0.95
CA VAL A 117 11.62 22.32 1.81
C VAL A 117 10.09 22.36 1.75
N ILE A 118 9.46 21.22 1.51
CA ILE A 118 8.02 21.01 1.70
C ILE A 118 7.86 20.04 2.87
N LEU A 119 7.17 20.48 3.92
CA LEU A 119 6.80 19.66 5.07
C LEU A 119 5.33 19.25 4.89
N ALA A 120 5.07 17.96 4.76
CA ALA A 120 3.75 17.38 4.49
C ALA A 120 3.53 16.10 5.32
#